data_AF-A0A7S3RCD9-F1
#
_entry.id   AF-A0A7S3RCD9-F1
#
_cell.length_a   1.000
_cell.length_b   1.000
_cell.length_c   1.000
_cell.angle_alpha   90.00
_cell.angle_beta   90.00
_cell.angle_gamma   90.00
#
_symmetry.space_group_name_H-M   'P 1'
#
loop_
_entity.id
_entity.type
_entity.pdbx_description
1 polymer ?
#
loop_
_entity_poly.entity_id
_entity_poly.type
_entity_poly.pdbx_seq_one_letter_code
_entity_poly.pdbx_strand_id
1 'polypeptide(L)'
;DDELLPPPPSGVETLRPYQAEALGKVAAAGPENCCVVLPCGAGKTKLGAAVTCNFLEGRPQGRVLVLCLRREGMRQWADELEASWGIVAYQVSGPLHAGALRS
;
A
#
# COMPACT_ATOMS: atom_id res chain seq x y z
N ASP A 1 16.65 -24.78 -16.28
CA ASP A 1 15.88 -24.66 -15.02
C ASP A 1 15.39 -23.24 -14.91
N ASP A 2 14.18 -22.98 -15.38
CA ASP A 2 13.51 -21.69 -15.29
C ASP A 2 12.68 -21.75 -14.00
N GLU A 3 13.22 -21.18 -12.93
CA GLU A 3 12.58 -21.10 -11.63
C GLU A 3 11.30 -20.26 -11.79
N LEU A 4 10.16 -20.94 -11.86
CA LEU A 4 8.82 -20.33 -11.91
C LEU A 4 8.65 -19.43 -10.68
N LEU A 5 8.97 -18.14 -10.85
CA LEU A 5 8.61 -17.11 -9.89
C LEU A 5 7.10 -17.20 -9.68
N PRO A 6 6.63 -17.09 -8.42
CA PRO A 6 5.20 -17.06 -8.16
C PRO A 6 4.57 -15.95 -9.01
N PRO A 7 3.36 -16.17 -9.56
CA PRO A 7 2.70 -15.15 -10.36
C PRO A 7 2.65 -13.87 -9.52
N PRO A 8 3.00 -12.70 -10.11
CA PRO A 8 2.95 -11.46 -9.37
C PRO A 8 1.55 -11.31 -8.76
N PRO A 9 1.43 -10.78 -7.53
CA PRO A 9 0.13 -10.55 -6.95
C PRO A 9 -0.72 -9.74 -7.93
N SER A 10 -2.01 -10.11 -8.07
CA SER A 10 -2.88 -9.41 -8.99
C SER A 10 -2.81 -7.92 -8.65
N GLY A 11 -2.51 -7.08 -9.64
CA GLY A 11 -2.28 -5.64 -9.46
C GLY A 11 -0.91 -5.14 -9.89
N VAL A 12 0.19 -5.90 -9.71
CA VAL A 12 1.56 -5.41 -10.06
C VAL A 12 1.71 -5.12 -11.54
N GLU A 13 1.15 -5.99 -12.38
CA GLU A 13 1.20 -5.86 -13.85
C GLU A 13 0.50 -4.58 -14.36
N THR A 14 -0.29 -3.93 -13.51
CA THR A 14 -1.06 -2.73 -13.86
C THR A 14 -0.37 -1.43 -13.45
N LEU A 15 0.82 -1.49 -12.84
CA LEU A 15 1.60 -0.31 -12.47
C LEU A 15 2.22 0.37 -13.69
N ARG A 16 2.26 1.70 -13.68
CA ARG A 16 3.04 2.47 -14.64
C ARG A 16 4.54 2.35 -14.32
N PRO A 17 5.45 2.53 -15.29
CA PRO A 17 6.89 2.40 -15.06
C PRO A 17 7.42 3.20 -13.86
N TYR A 18 6.96 4.46 -13.71
CA TYR A 18 7.36 5.31 -12.57
C TYR A 18 6.83 4.79 -11.21
N GLN A 19 5.70 4.07 -11.19
CA GLN A 19 5.17 3.47 -9.97
C GLN A 19 5.96 2.21 -9.61
N ALA A 20 6.31 1.38 -10.59
CA ALA A 20 7.17 0.22 -10.39
C ALA A 20 8.56 0.62 -9.89
N GLU A 21 9.16 1.67 -10.47
CA GLU A 21 10.42 2.24 -9.99
C GLU A 21 10.31 2.74 -8.53
N ALA A 22 9.23 3.47 -8.22
CA ALA A 22 9.00 3.95 -6.86
C ALA A 22 8.80 2.80 -5.86
N LEU A 23 8.09 1.74 -6.23
CA LEU A 23 7.94 0.52 -5.43
C LEU A 23 9.31 -0.12 -5.13
N GLY A 24 10.16 -0.25 -6.14
CA GLY A 24 11.53 -0.75 -5.97
C GLY A 24 12.36 0.09 -5.01
N LYS A 25 12.26 1.43 -5.10
CA LYS A 25 12.92 2.36 -4.18
C LYS A 25 12.40 2.25 -2.74
N VAL A 26 11.10 2.08 -2.56
CA VAL A 26 10.49 1.86 -1.23
C VAL A 26 10.95 0.52 -0.64
N ALA A 27 10.98 -0.55 -1.43
CA ALA A 27 11.47 -1.84 -0.98
C ALA A 27 12.97 -1.80 -0.58
N ALA A 28 13.78 -1.06 -1.34
CA ALA A 28 15.21 -0.90 -1.09
C ALA A 28 15.53 0.00 0.13
N ALA A 29 14.61 0.89 0.54
CA ALA A 29 14.81 1.74 1.71
C ALA A 29 14.89 0.95 3.04
N GLY A 30 14.57 -0.36 3.04
CA GLY A 30 14.71 -1.20 4.23
C GLY A 30 13.73 -0.77 5.34
N PRO A 31 14.02 -1.06 6.63
CA PRO A 31 13.13 -0.72 7.75
C PRO A 31 13.04 0.79 8.03
N GLU A 32 13.71 1.63 7.24
CA GLU A 32 13.70 3.07 7.40
C GLU A 32 12.39 3.69 6.89
N ASN A 33 12.02 4.84 7.47
CA ASN A 33 10.85 5.57 7.03
C ASN A 33 11.11 6.25 5.67
N CYS A 34 10.28 5.96 4.67
CA CYS A 34 10.35 6.61 3.36
C CYS A 34 9.23 7.64 3.15
N CYS A 35 9.52 8.72 2.42
CA CYS A 35 8.51 9.67 1.95
C CYS A 35 8.41 9.60 0.42
N VAL A 36 7.25 9.19 -0.08
CA VAL A 36 6.99 9.11 -1.53
C VAL A 36 6.18 10.33 -1.97
N VAL A 37 6.76 11.14 -2.86
CA VAL A 37 6.13 12.34 -3.40
C VAL A 37 5.78 12.10 -4.87
N LEU A 38 4.48 12.15 -5.18
CA LEU A 38 3.96 12.10 -6.55
C LEU A 38 2.90 13.20 -6.73
N PRO A 39 2.71 13.74 -7.94
CA PRO A 39 1.67 14.73 -8.22
C PRO A 39 0.26 14.15 -8.07
N CYS A 40 -0.74 15.00 -7.86
CA CYS A 40 -2.14 14.59 -7.82
C CYS A 40 -2.54 13.88 -9.12
N GLY A 41 -3.35 12.81 -9.03
CA GLY A 41 -3.73 11.99 -10.17
C GLY A 41 -2.71 10.93 -10.62
N ALA A 42 -1.45 10.97 -10.15
CA ALA A 42 -0.43 9.98 -10.52
C ALA A 42 -0.59 8.59 -9.85
N GLY A 43 -1.75 8.29 -9.26
CA GLY A 43 -2.03 6.99 -8.65
C GLY A 43 -1.23 6.71 -7.37
N LYS A 44 -1.15 7.69 -6.45
CA LYS A 44 -0.53 7.49 -5.12
C LYS A 44 -1.14 6.35 -4.33
N THR A 45 -2.47 6.24 -4.34
CA THR A 45 -3.21 5.15 -3.68
C THR A 45 -2.83 3.79 -4.27
N LYS A 46 -2.79 3.69 -5.59
CA LYS A 46 -2.37 2.47 -6.30
C LYS A 46 -0.94 2.05 -5.96
N LEU A 47 0.00 2.99 -5.95
CA LEU A 47 1.37 2.72 -5.51
C LEU A 47 1.41 2.25 -4.04
N GLY A 48 0.66 2.92 -3.17
CA GLY A 48 0.59 2.54 -1.76
C GLY A 48 -0.02 1.15 -1.53
N ALA A 49 -1.01 0.76 -2.32
CA ALA A 49 -1.56 -0.59 -2.32
C ALA A 49 -0.54 -1.63 -2.79
N ALA A 50 0.25 -1.33 -3.82
CA ALA A 50 1.36 -2.18 -4.26
C ALA A 50 2.43 -2.36 -3.16
N VAL A 51 2.80 -1.27 -2.46
CA VAL A 51 3.73 -1.33 -1.32
C VAL A 51 3.16 -2.21 -0.20
N THR A 52 1.85 -2.08 0.08
CA THR A 52 1.14 -2.89 1.08
C THR A 52 1.20 -4.37 0.74
N CYS A 53 0.88 -4.72 -0.50
CA CYS A 53 0.90 -6.10 -0.98
C CYS A 53 2.33 -6.70 -0.89
N ASN A 54 3.32 -6.01 -1.46
CA ASN A 54 4.72 -6.43 -1.42
C ASN A 54 5.23 -6.61 0.03
N PHE A 55 4.81 -5.76 0.97
CA PHE A 55 5.14 -5.91 2.39
C PHE A 55 4.54 -7.18 3.01
N LEU A 56 3.27 -7.47 2.72
CA LEU A 56 2.53 -8.59 3.31
C LEU A 56 2.97 -9.94 2.73
N GLU A 57 3.36 -9.99 1.46
CA GLU A 57 3.93 -11.21 0.84
C GLU A 57 5.21 -11.67 1.53
N GLY A 58 6.11 -10.72 1.82
CA GLY A 58 7.33 -11.03 2.57
C GLY A 58 7.11 -11.23 4.07
N ARG A 59 5.92 -10.90 4.59
CA ARG A 59 5.59 -10.93 6.03
C ARG A 59 4.14 -11.39 6.24
N PRO A 60 3.85 -12.70 6.25
CA PRO A 60 2.48 -13.22 6.38
C PRO A 60 1.74 -12.80 7.66
N GLN A 61 2.48 -12.52 8.74
CA GLN A 61 1.93 -12.00 10.00
C GLN A 61 2.00 -10.47 10.12
N GLY A 62 2.47 -9.79 9.07
CA GLY A 62 2.57 -8.35 8.99
C GLY A 62 1.21 -7.68 9.14
N ARG A 63 1.25 -6.43 9.57
CA ARG A 63 0.08 -5.56 9.70
C ARG A 63 0.42 -4.23 9.04
N VAL A 64 -0.53 -3.69 8.29
CA VAL A 64 -0.40 -2.39 7.63
C VAL A 64 -1.54 -1.50 8.13
N LEU A 65 -1.19 -0.28 8.54
CA LEU A 65 -2.13 0.76 8.96
C LEU A 65 -2.06 1.91 7.96
N VAL A 66 -3.18 2.22 7.31
CA VAL A 66 -3.30 3.37 6.42
C VAL A 66 -4.07 4.48 7.15
N LEU A 67 -3.42 5.62 7.34
CA LEU A 67 -4.02 6.78 7.99
C LEU A 67 -4.58 7.76 6.94
N CYS A 68 -5.89 7.95 6.97
CA CYS A 68 -6.61 8.85 6.07
C CYS A 68 -7.24 10.01 6.84
N LEU A 69 -7.04 11.24 6.35
CA LEU A 69 -7.61 12.44 6.97
C LEU A 69 -9.11 12.61 6.68
N ARG A 70 -9.65 11.91 5.68
CA ARG A 70 -11.04 12.02 5.20
C ARG A 70 -11.59 10.63 4.92
N ARG A 71 -12.90 10.46 5.06
CA ARG A 71 -13.61 9.20 4.74
C ARG A 71 -13.44 8.77 3.28
N GLU A 72 -13.43 9.75 2.38
CA GLU A 72 -13.18 9.49 0.96
C GLU A 72 -11.82 8.81 0.72
N GLY A 73 -10.77 9.23 1.42
CA GLY A 73 -9.47 8.58 1.34
C GLY A 73 -9.50 7.13 1.82
N MET A 74 -10.22 6.84 2.92
CA MET A 74 -10.39 5.46 3.41
C MET A 74 -11.06 4.58 2.35
N ARG A 75 -12.13 5.09 1.72
CA ARG A 75 -12.84 4.37 0.67
C ARG A 75 -11.95 4.10 -0.53
N GLN A 76 -11.23 5.10 -1.03
CA GLN A 76 -10.32 4.94 -2.17
C GLN A 76 -9.24 3.88 -1.92
N TRP A 77 -8.70 3.82 -0.70
CA TRP A 77 -7.73 2.79 -0.32
C TRP A 77 -8.35 1.40 -0.23
N ALA A 78 -9.52 1.27 0.39
CA ALA A 78 -10.22 0.00 0.50
C ALA A 78 -10.61 -0.56 -0.88
N ASP A 79 -11.20 0.29 -1.73
CA ASP A 79 -11.62 -0.07 -3.08
C ASP A 79 -10.41 -0.52 -3.93
N GLU A 80 -9.27 0.20 -3.86
CA GLU A 80 -8.05 -0.20 -4.59
C GLU A 80 -7.45 -1.51 -4.07
N LEU A 81 -7.36 -1.69 -2.74
CA LEU A 81 -6.80 -2.91 -2.14
C LEU A 81 -7.64 -4.15 -2.49
N GLU A 82 -8.96 -4.03 -2.46
CA GLU A 82 -9.85 -5.14 -2.77
C GLU A 82 -9.90 -5.40 -4.28
N ALA A 83 -10.13 -4.38 -5.10
CA ALA A 83 -10.34 -4.55 -6.54
C ALA A 83 -9.07 -4.93 -7.29
N SER A 84 -7.93 -4.35 -6.93
CA SER A 84 -6.67 -4.63 -7.62
C SER A 84 -5.93 -5.80 -6.99
N TRP A 85 -5.96 -5.95 -5.66
CA TRP A 85 -5.04 -6.84 -4.92
C TRP A 85 -5.73 -7.95 -4.10
N GLY A 86 -7.07 -7.99 -4.06
CA GLY A 86 -7.82 -8.98 -3.27
C GLY A 86 -7.61 -8.86 -1.75
N ILE A 87 -7.10 -7.71 -1.27
CA ILE A 87 -6.83 -7.48 0.14
C ILE A 87 -8.02 -6.75 0.76
N VAL A 88 -8.69 -7.42 1.71
CA VAL A 88 -9.78 -6.80 2.47
C VAL A 88 -9.22 -5.86 3.53
N ALA A 89 -9.62 -4.58 3.47
CA ALA A 89 -9.23 -3.57 4.44
C ALA A 89 -10.37 -3.27 5.44
N TYR A 90 -10.08 -3.39 6.74
CA TYR A 90 -11.01 -2.96 7.79
C TYR A 90 -10.96 -1.44 7.95
N GLN A 91 -12.10 -0.78 7.76
CA GLN A 91 -12.22 0.67 7.86
C GLN A 91 -12.74 1.06 9.24
N VAL A 92 -12.03 1.96 9.93
CA VAL A 92 -12.46 2.52 11.22
C VAL A 92 -12.40 4.04 11.13
N SER A 93 -13.50 4.70 11.52
CA SER A 93 -13.59 6.15 11.53
C SER A 93 -14.18 6.62 12.85
N GLY A 94 -13.60 7.66 13.44
CA GLY A 94 -14.10 8.24 14.69
C GLY A 94 -13.27 9.46 15.08
N PRO A 95 -13.71 10.21 16.11
CA PRO A 95 -12.90 11.28 16.66
C PRO A 95 -11.57 10.73 17.19
N LEU A 96 -10.46 11.30 16.72
CA LEU A 96 -9.14 11.08 17.31
C LEU A 96 -9.16 11.66 18.72
N HIS A 97 -9.20 10.80 19.72
CA HIS A 97 -8.98 11.23 21.09
C HIS A 97 -7.49 11.52 21.22
N ALA A 98 -7.13 12.74 21.64
CA ALA A 98 -5.74 13.25 21.67
C ALA A 98 -4.76 12.46 22.57
N GLY A 99 -5.21 11.37 23.20
CA GLY A 99 -4.41 10.40 23.96
C GLY A 99 -4.20 9.05 23.26
N ALA A 100 -4.83 8.77 22.12
CA ALA A 100 -4.81 7.44 21.49
C ALA A 100 -3.52 7.12 20.70
N LEU A 101 -2.67 8.11 20.42
CA LEU A 101 -1.47 7.97 19.58
C LEU A 101 -0.15 8.23 20.33
N ARG A 102 -0.19 8.28 21.67
CA ARG A 102 1.05 8.40 22.46
C ARG A 102 1.49 6.99 22.86
N SER A 103 2.53 6.50 22.18
CA SER A 103 3.37 5.38 22.63
C SER A 103 4.40 5.89 23.63
#